data_AF-A0A7V0XNX9-F1
#
_entry.id   AF-A0A7V0XNX9-F1
#
_cell.length_a   1.000
_cell.length_b   1.000
_cell.length_c   1.000
_cell.angle_alpha   90.00
_cell.angle_beta   90.00
_cell.angle_gamma   90.00
#
_symmetry.space_group_name_H-M   'P 1'
#
loop_
_entity.id
_entity.type
_entity.pdbx_description
1 polymer ?
#
loop_
_entity_poly.entity_id
_entity_poly.type
_entity_poly.pdbx_seq_one_letter_code
_entity_poly.pdbx_strand_id
1 'polypeptide(L)' 'METNFAIQIKNPTKRAIIRYLKKHKTSYLGEILKSLSLSYSKGYKYMEELKSEGLVENRLSPPKYNLVE' A
#
# COMPACT_ATOMS: atom_id res chain seq x y z
N MET A 1 -14.23 20.84 4.01
CA MET A 1 -14.24 19.96 5.20
C MET A 1 -13.60 18.65 4.79
N GLU A 2 -12.30 18.47 5.05
CA GLU A 2 -11.63 17.18 4.82
C GLU A 2 -12.17 16.19 5.85
N THR A 3 -13.07 15.32 5.40
CA THR A 3 -13.64 14.26 6.22
C THR A 3 -12.50 13.42 6.79
N ASN A 4 -12.60 13.15 8.09
CA ASN A 4 -11.61 12.48 8.94
C ASN A 4 -11.44 10.98 8.58
N PHE A 5 -11.14 10.64 7.33
CA PHE A 5 -10.94 9.27 6.85
C PHE A 5 -9.80 8.56 7.61
N ALA A 6 -8.82 9.31 8.10
CA ALA A 6 -7.72 8.76 8.91
C ALA A 6 -8.15 8.35 10.33
N ILE A 7 -9.33 8.78 10.81
CA ILE A 7 -9.82 8.49 12.17
C ILE A 7 -10.45 7.10 12.26
N GLN A 8 -11.01 6.55 11.17
CA GLN A 8 -11.65 5.23 11.20
C GLN A 8 -10.67 4.04 11.10
N ILE A 9 -9.42 4.28 10.66
CA ILE A 9 -8.42 3.21 10.56
C ILE A 9 -7.77 2.98 11.93
N LYS A 10 -8.23 1.96 12.65
CA LYS A 10 -7.72 1.58 13.98
C LYS A 10 -6.26 1.11 13.95
N ASN A 11 -5.85 0.40 12.89
CA ASN A 11 -4.50 -0.16 12.80
C ASN A 11 -3.47 0.93 12.42
N PRO A 12 -2.43 1.17 13.25
CA PRO A 12 -1.46 2.22 12.99
C PRO A 12 -0.65 2.00 11.71
N THR A 13 -0.38 0.75 11.34
CA THR A 13 0.33 0.41 10.10
C THR A 13 -0.52 0.71 8.87
N LYS A 14 -1.80 0.32 8.87
CA LYS A 14 -2.75 0.67 7.79
C LYS A 14 -2.83 2.19 7.61
N ARG A 15 -2.89 2.95 8.71
CA ARG A 15 -2.91 4.41 8.67
C ARG A 15 -1.63 5.01 8.10
N ALA A 16 -0.47 4.42 8.42
CA ALA A 16 0.82 4.84 7.85
C ALA A 16 0.87 4.58 6.34
N ILE A 17 0.39 3.43 5.87
CA ILE A 17 0.26 3.08 4.45
C ILE A 17 -0.60 4.11 3.71
N ILE A 18 -1.80 4.41 4.21
CA ILE A 18 -2.69 5.40 3.59
C ILE A 18 -2.06 6.79 3.57
N ARG A 19 -1.40 7.21 4.66
CA ARG A 19 -0.69 8.49 4.71
C ARG A 19 0.43 8.56 3.66
N TYR A 20 1.17 7.47 3.50
CA TYR A 20 2.20 7.35 2.47
C TYR A 20 1.58 7.50 1.06
N LEU A 21 0.53 6.73 0.76
CA LEU A 21 -0.15 6.80 -0.53
C LEU A 21 -0.77 8.17 -0.82
N LYS A 22 -1.33 8.87 0.19
CA LYS A 22 -1.80 10.25 0.02
C LYS A 22 -0.70 11.21 -0.40
N LYS A 23 0.52 11.03 0.10
CA LYS A 23 1.67 11.88 -0.22
C LYS A 23 2.28 11.54 -1.58
N HIS A 24 2.35 10.25 -1.93
CA HIS A 24 3.09 9.75 -3.10
C HIS A 24 2.20 9.33 -4.28
N LYS A 25 0.87 9.38 -4.13
CA LYS A 25 -0.18 8.99 -5.10
C LYS A 25 -0.10 7.52 -5.52
N THR A 26 0.78 7.20 -6.48
CA THR A 26 0.98 5.86 -7.03
C THR A 26 2.35 5.35 -6.60
N SER A 27 2.40 4.14 -6.05
CA SER A 27 3.66 3.56 -5.56
C SER A 27 3.63 2.04 -5.69
N TYR A 28 4.79 1.44 -5.95
CA TYR A 28 4.91 -0.02 -5.95
C TYR A 28 4.87 -0.55 -4.52
N LEU A 29 4.35 -1.76 -4.35
CA LEU A 29 4.32 -2.43 -3.04
C LEU A 29 5.70 -2.42 -2.38
N GLY A 30 6.76 -2.77 -3.12
CA GLY A 30 8.13 -2.78 -2.60
C GLY A 30 8.60 -1.43 -2.04
N GLU A 31 8.19 -0.30 -2.65
CA GLU A 31 8.56 1.04 -2.20
C GLU A 31 7.85 1.40 -0.89
N ILE A 32 6.56 1.09 -0.80
CA ILE A 32 5.75 1.32 0.41
C ILE A 32 6.34 0.53 1.58
N LEU A 33 6.65 -0.75 1.35
CA LEU A 33 7.22 -1.63 2.37
C LEU A 33 8.59 -1.15 2.85
N LYS A 34 9.46 -0.75 1.90
CA LYS A 34 10.79 -0.22 2.20
C LYS A 34 10.70 1.09 2.99
N SER A 35 9.81 2.00 2.60
CA SER A 35 9.65 3.29 3.27
C SER A 35 9.08 3.16 4.69
N LEU A 36 8.31 2.12 4.96
CA LEU A 36 7.68 1.88 6.26
C LEU A 36 8.41 0.83 7.10
N SER A 37 9.55 0.34 6.64
CA SER A 37 10.32 -0.74 7.28
C SER A 37 9.45 -1.96 7.60
N LEU A 38 8.59 -2.36 6.66
CA LEU A 38 7.70 -3.51 6.77
C LEU A 38 8.29 -4.72 6.05
N SER A 39 8.14 -5.90 6.66
CA SER A 39 8.36 -7.15 5.92
C SER A 39 7.31 -7.33 4.83
N TYR A 40 7.69 -8.06 3.78
CA TYR A 40 6.80 -8.33 2.65
C TYR A 40 5.49 -8.99 3.08
N SER A 41 5.55 -10.08 3.83
CA SER A 41 4.37 -10.82 4.29
C SER A 41 3.41 -9.94 5.11
N LYS A 42 3.95 -9.15 6.03
CA LYS A 42 3.15 -8.29 6.91
C LYS A 42 2.51 -7.14 6.14
N GLY A 43 3.27 -6.45 5.30
CA GLY A 43 2.71 -5.33 4.55
C GLY A 43 1.80 -5.78 3.40
N TYR A 44 2.07 -6.92 2.76
CA TYR A 44 1.14 -7.52 1.79
C TYR A 44 -0.21 -7.83 2.44
N LYS A 45 -0.22 -8.46 3.63
CA LYS A 45 -1.45 -8.71 4.40
C LYS A 45 -2.24 -7.42 4.63
N TYR A 46 -1.60 -6.34 5.07
CA TYR A 46 -2.30 -5.08 5.30
C TYR A 46 -2.80 -4.42 4.01
N MET A 47 -2.07 -4.54 2.91
CA MET A 47 -2.49 -4.01 1.60
C MET A 47 -3.71 -4.78 1.07
N GLU A 48 -3.77 -6.11 1.24
CA GLU A 48 -4.94 -6.92 0.88
C GLU A 48 -6.15 -6.58 1.75
N GLU A 49 -5.97 -6.40 3.07
CA GLU A 49 -7.06 -5.95 3.95
C GLU A 49 -7.58 -4.56 3.55
N LEU A 50 -6.68 -3.60 3.29
CA LEU A 50 -7.06 -2.26 2.82
C LEU A 50 -7.77 -2.30 1.46
N LYS A 51 -7.37 -3.21 0.58
CA LYS A 51 -8.01 -3.43 -0.72
C LYS A 51 -9.42 -4.02 -0.55
N SER A 52 -9.57 -5.01 0.33
CA SER A 52 -10.88 -5.59 0.66
C SER A 52 -11.84 -4.57 1.30
N GLU A 53 -11.29 -3.58 2.01
CA GLU A 53 -12.05 -2.45 2.58
C GLU A 53 -12.37 -1.36 1.53
N GLY A 54 -11.91 -1.50 0.28
CA GLY A 54 -12.12 -0.52 -0.79
C GLY A 54 -11.29 0.77 -0.62
N LEU A 55 -10.27 0.76 0.24
CA LEU A 55 -9.45 1.94 0.56
C LEU A 55 -8.24 2.12 -0.36
N VAL A 56 -7.80 1.03 -0.99
CA VAL A 56 -6.73 1.04 -2.00
C VAL A 56 -7.15 0.16 -3.16
N GLU A 57 -6.77 0.57 -4.38
CA GLU A 57 -6.85 -0.28 -5.56
C GLU A 57 -5.43 -0.65 -6.00
N ASN A 58 -5.24 -1.84 -6.54
CA ASN A 58 -4.05 -2.17 -7.29
C ASN A 58 -4.41 -2.26 -8.77
N ARG A 59 -3.78 -1.44 -9.61
CA ARG A 59 -3.78 -1.68 -11.05
C ARG A 59 -2.64 -2.66 -11.32
N LEU A 60 -3.00 -3.90 -11.62
CA LEU A 60 -2.04 -4.94 -11.96
C LEU A 60 -1.23 -4.52 -13.20
N SER A 61 0.09 -4.38 -13.03
CA SER A 61 1.07 -5.15 -13.81
C SER A 61 2.52 -4.92 -13.34
N PRO A 62 3.10 -5.85 -12.58
CA PRO A 62 4.55 -6.03 -12.53
C PRO A 62 4.93 -7.42 -13.08
N PRO A 63 6.21 -7.70 -13.34
CA PRO A 63 6.97 -7.38 -14.55
C PRO A 63 6.95 -8.52 -15.58
N LYS A 64 7.39 -8.21 -16.80
CA LYS A 64 7.75 -9.22 -17.82
C LYS A 64 9.27 -9.28 -17.96
N TYR A 65 9.78 -10.50 -17.94
CA TYR A 65 11.20 -10.83 -18.05
C TYR A 65 11.41 -11.64 -19.32
N ASN A 66 12.44 -11.30 -20.09
CA ASN A 66 13.04 -12.19 -21.07
C ASN A 66 14.53 -12.29 -20.78
N LEU A 67 15.04 -13.52 -20.73
CA LEU A 67 16.48 -13.79 -20.81
C LEU A 67 16.91 -13.49 -22.26
N VAL A 68 17.98 -12.72 -22.43
CA VAL A 68 18.63 -12.53 -23.73
C VAL A 68 19.98 -13.21 -23.61
N GLU A 69 20.17 -14.28 -24.38
CA GLU A 69 21.50 -14.83 -24.68
C GLU A 69 22.25 -13.91 -25.65
#